data_AF-A0A451AVY4-F1
#
_entry.id   AF-A0A451AVY4-F1
#
_cell.length_a   1.000
_cell.length_b   1.000
_cell.length_c   1.000
_cell.angle_alpha   90.00
_cell.angle_beta   90.00
_cell.angle_gamma   90.00
#
_symmetry.space_group_name_H-M   'P 1'
#
loop_
_entity.id
_entity.type
_entity.pdbx_description
1 polymer ?
#
loop_
_entity_poly.entity_id
_entity_poly.type
_entity_poly.pdbx_seq_one_letter_code
_entity_poly.pdbx_strand_id
1 'polypeptide(L)'
;MVKESLEGIHEYFIRLENGKELDLDTWEGLLPGRFQTHPFFFFNACKVGQSHRVANIVDGWGITMIETGASGYIGPLWPIGDKGAADFGIHLYNSLYEELEKNSTVTVSDILRKTRERFQETGDPTYLSYIFYGDPNFRFVR
;
A
#
# COMPACT_ATOMS: atom_id res chain seq x y z
N MET A 1 6.77 8.55 4.45
CA MET A 1 7.52 9.81 4.21
C MET A 1 8.81 9.47 3.47
N VAL A 2 9.22 10.34 2.54
CA VAL A 2 10.46 10.20 1.78
C VAL A 2 11.34 11.38 2.15
N LYS A 3 12.56 11.13 2.63
CA LYS A 3 13.61 12.15 2.79
C LYS A 3 14.58 12.02 1.62
N GLU A 4 15.07 13.14 1.11
CA GLU A 4 16.18 13.15 0.16
C GLU A 4 17.45 13.44 0.98
N SER A 5 18.40 12.52 0.96
CA SER A 5 19.71 12.73 1.58
C SER A 5 20.59 13.64 0.72
N LEU A 6 21.64 14.19 1.33
CA LEU A 6 22.62 15.06 0.65
C LEU A 6 23.33 14.40 -0.56
N GLU A 7 23.19 13.10 -0.75
CA GLU A 7 23.77 12.32 -1.85
C GLU A 7 22.75 11.89 -2.93
N GLY A 8 21.51 12.39 -2.86
CA GLY A 8 20.45 12.02 -3.81
C GLY A 8 19.85 10.62 -3.58
N ILE A 9 20.12 10.03 -2.41
CA ILE A 9 19.51 8.77 -1.96
C ILE A 9 18.19 9.12 -1.27
N HIS A 10 17.09 8.54 -1.76
CA HIS A 10 15.77 8.66 -1.15
C HIS A 10 15.61 7.64 -0.02
N GLU A 11 15.28 8.11 1.18
CA GLU A 11 15.06 7.29 2.35
C GLU A 11 13.55 7.14 2.60
N TYR A 12 13.05 5.90 2.63
CA TYR A 12 11.65 5.57 2.83
C TYR A 12 11.38 5.13 4.26
N PHE A 13 10.48 5.86 4.94
CA PHE A 13 10.11 5.51 6.32
C PHE A 13 8.66 5.85 6.64
N ILE A 14 8.11 5.17 7.64
CA ILE A 14 6.83 5.46 8.26
C ILE A 14 7.11 5.98 9.66
N ARG A 15 6.58 7.17 9.99
CA ARG A 15 6.67 7.69 11.36
C ARG A 15 5.57 7.06 12.20
N LEU A 16 5.96 6.48 13.32
CA LEU A 16 5.08 5.85 14.29
C LEU A 16 4.67 6.85 15.39
N GLU A 17 3.59 6.53 16.12
CA GLU A 17 3.04 7.37 17.19
C GLU A 17 4.07 7.70 18.27
N ASN A 18 4.94 6.74 18.61
CA ASN A 18 6.00 6.92 19.61
C ASN A 18 7.20 7.75 19.11
N GLY A 19 7.08 8.39 17.95
CA GLY A 19 8.13 9.21 17.33
C GLY A 19 9.23 8.40 16.64
N LYS A 20 9.19 7.07 16.67
CA LYS A 20 10.14 6.23 15.93
C LYS A 20 9.82 6.21 14.44
N GLU A 21 10.83 5.89 13.65
CA GLU A 21 10.70 5.67 12.21
C GLU A 21 10.83 4.15 11.95
N LEU A 22 9.92 3.62 11.15
CA LEU A 22 10.00 2.29 10.56
C LEU A 22 10.48 2.48 9.13
N ASP A 23 11.73 2.16 8.84
CA ASP A 23 12.32 2.19 7.50
C ASP A 23 12.34 0.80 6.85
N LEU A 24 12.86 0.72 5.63
CA LEU A 24 12.91 -0.53 4.86
C LEU A 24 13.85 -1.56 5.50
N ASP A 25 15.03 -1.14 5.97
CA ASP A 25 16.00 -2.03 6.63
C ASP A 25 15.42 -2.63 7.92
N THR A 26 14.76 -1.81 8.72
CA THR A 26 14.06 -2.25 9.93
C THR A 26 12.93 -3.20 9.57
N TRP A 27 12.15 -2.91 8.52
CA TRP A 27 11.10 -3.81 8.05
C TRP A 27 11.68 -5.18 7.66
N GLU A 28 12.71 -5.22 6.83
CA GLU A 28 13.37 -6.46 6.40
C GLU A 28 13.92 -7.26 7.60
N GLY A 29 14.53 -6.57 8.57
CA GLY A 29 15.04 -7.18 9.79
C GLY A 29 13.95 -7.76 10.72
N LEU A 30 12.72 -7.25 10.65
CA LEU A 30 11.57 -7.76 11.42
C LEU A 30 10.98 -9.05 10.84
N LEU A 31 11.28 -9.39 9.59
CA LEU A 31 10.71 -10.56 8.94
C LEU A 31 11.45 -11.83 9.37
N PRO A 32 10.79 -12.79 10.06
CA PRO A 32 11.43 -14.02 10.50
C PRO A 32 11.64 -14.98 9.32
N GLY A 33 12.66 -14.72 8.49
CA GLY A 33 12.87 -15.47 7.24
C GLY A 33 11.69 -15.33 6.25
N ARG A 34 11.78 -16.01 5.09
CA ARG A 34 10.70 -16.01 4.08
C ARG A 34 9.39 -16.41 4.75
N PHE A 35 8.38 -15.55 4.64
CA PHE A 35 7.04 -15.87 5.14
C PHE A 35 6.59 -17.26 4.62
N GLN A 36 6.13 -18.14 5.51
CA GLN A 36 5.54 -19.43 5.10
C GLN A 36 4.20 -19.26 4.38
N THR A 37 3.54 -18.13 4.60
CA THR A 37 2.35 -17.66 3.90
C THR A 37 2.72 -16.40 3.11
N HIS A 38 2.09 -16.11 1.97
CA HIS A 38 2.36 -14.86 1.24
C HIS A 38 1.32 -13.81 1.64
N PRO A 39 1.56 -12.95 2.66
CA PRO A 39 0.55 -12.01 3.15
C PRO A 39 0.24 -10.91 2.12
N PHE A 40 -0.98 -10.41 2.19
CA PHE A 40 -1.37 -9.18 1.51
C PHE A 40 -1.28 -8.01 2.49
N PHE A 41 -0.69 -6.89 2.07
CA PHE A 41 -0.52 -5.71 2.91
C PHE A 41 -1.26 -4.49 2.36
N PHE A 42 -1.95 -3.76 3.23
CA PHE A 42 -2.52 -2.45 2.94
C PHE A 42 -1.95 -1.44 3.93
N PHE A 43 -1.15 -0.49 3.44
CA PHE A 43 -0.57 0.55 4.27
C PHE A 43 -1.27 1.88 4.04
N ASN A 44 -1.86 2.41 5.12
CA ASN A 44 -2.58 3.65 5.11
C ASN A 44 -1.73 4.81 5.67
N ALA A 45 -0.68 5.18 4.93
CA ALA A 45 0.28 6.19 5.37
C ALA A 45 0.84 6.98 4.20
N CYS A 46 1.19 8.25 4.41
CA CYS A 46 1.64 9.13 3.32
C CYS A 46 2.86 8.60 2.55
N LYS A 47 2.75 8.60 1.21
CA LYS A 47 3.82 8.28 0.23
C LYS A 47 4.40 6.86 0.30
N VAL A 48 3.75 5.92 0.98
CA VAL A 48 4.23 4.52 1.03
C VAL A 48 3.96 3.76 -0.27
N GLY A 49 3.21 4.33 -1.21
CA GLY A 49 3.17 3.86 -2.60
C GLY A 49 4.27 4.46 -3.48
N GLN A 50 5.10 5.41 -3.03
CA GLN A 50 6.13 5.98 -3.91
C GLN A 50 7.26 4.99 -4.16
N SER A 51 7.83 5.07 -5.36
CA SER A 51 9.09 4.42 -5.71
C SER A 51 9.94 5.37 -6.54
N HIS A 52 11.25 5.29 -6.39
CA HIS A 52 12.22 6.14 -7.10
C HIS A 52 13.37 5.27 -7.59
N ARG A 53 14.01 5.71 -8.67
CA ARG A 53 15.18 5.04 -9.25
C ARG A 53 16.46 5.73 -8.76
N VAL A 54 17.31 5.01 -8.05
CA VAL A 54 18.64 5.46 -7.62
C VAL A 54 19.67 4.50 -8.18
N ALA A 55 20.66 4.99 -8.92
CA ALA A 55 21.74 4.18 -9.50
C ALA A 55 21.28 2.91 -10.28
N ASN A 56 20.14 3.01 -10.99
CA ASN A 56 19.45 1.92 -11.72
C ASN A 56 18.70 0.89 -10.86
N ILE A 57 18.64 1.07 -9.56
CA ILE A 57 17.83 0.27 -8.64
C ILE A 57 16.54 1.05 -8.36
N VAL A 58 15.39 0.38 -8.43
CA VAL A 58 14.10 0.97 -8.04
C VAL A 58 13.88 0.60 -6.59
N ASP A 59 13.70 1.59 -5.73
CA ASP A 59 13.50 1.39 -4.30
C ASP A 59 12.21 2.04 -3.82
N GLY A 60 11.66 1.51 -2.73
CA GLY A 60 10.43 1.95 -2.08
C GLY A 60 9.62 0.79 -1.53
N TRP A 61 8.75 1.10 -0.56
CA TRP A 61 7.88 0.13 0.13
C TRP A 61 7.18 -0.87 -0.79
N GLY A 62 6.67 -0.43 -1.94
CA GLY A 62 6.00 -1.34 -2.89
C GLY A 62 6.92 -2.43 -3.42
N ILE A 63 8.18 -2.11 -3.73
CA ILE A 63 9.18 -3.09 -4.20
C ILE A 63 9.61 -3.97 -3.03
N THR A 64 10.00 -3.37 -1.90
CA THR A 64 10.43 -4.10 -0.70
C THR A 64 9.38 -5.12 -0.26
N MET A 65 8.10 -4.77 -0.26
CA MET A 65 7.01 -5.69 0.14
C MET A 65 6.93 -6.92 -0.77
N ILE A 66 7.05 -6.73 -2.08
CA ILE A 66 7.00 -7.84 -3.04
C ILE A 66 8.27 -8.70 -2.95
N GLU A 67 9.45 -8.09 -2.84
CA GLU A 67 10.73 -8.80 -2.72
C GLU A 67 10.83 -9.60 -1.42
N THR A 68 10.22 -9.09 -0.35
CA THR A 68 10.14 -9.77 0.96
C THR A 68 9.04 -10.84 1.03
N GLY A 69 8.29 -11.05 -0.05
CA GLY A 69 7.38 -12.19 -0.20
C GLY A 69 5.91 -11.91 0.08
N ALA A 70 5.47 -10.66 0.06
CA ALA A 70 4.05 -10.33 0.04
C ALA A 70 3.39 -10.88 -1.24
N SER A 71 2.14 -11.36 -1.14
CA SER A 71 1.32 -11.71 -2.30
C SER A 71 0.73 -10.49 -3.01
N GLY A 72 0.72 -9.35 -2.32
CA GLY A 72 0.23 -8.08 -2.85
C GLY A 72 0.38 -6.96 -1.84
N TYR A 73 0.52 -5.73 -2.34
CA TYR A 73 0.67 -4.53 -1.51
C TYR A 73 -0.15 -3.37 -2.07
N ILE A 74 -0.82 -2.62 -1.19
CA ILE A 74 -1.48 -1.36 -1.53
C ILE A 74 -0.90 -0.22 -0.69
N GLY A 75 -0.54 0.88 -1.35
CA GLY A 75 -0.10 2.10 -0.70
C GLY A 75 -0.34 3.37 -1.54
N PRO A 76 -0.55 4.54 -0.89
CA PRO A 76 -0.76 5.83 -1.56
C PRO A 76 0.51 6.46 -2.14
N LEU A 77 0.45 6.93 -3.38
CA LEU A 77 1.56 7.57 -4.10
C LEU A 77 1.90 8.99 -3.62
N TRP A 78 1.06 9.68 -2.87
CA TRP A 78 1.31 11.06 -2.43
C TRP A 78 0.76 11.31 -1.01
N PRO A 79 1.00 12.49 -0.41
CA PRO A 79 0.39 12.83 0.87
C PRO A 79 -1.14 12.77 0.80
N ILE A 80 -1.75 12.12 1.77
CA ILE A 80 -3.19 11.94 1.89
C ILE A 80 -3.68 12.61 3.17
N GLY A 81 -4.92 13.09 3.19
CA GLY A 81 -5.52 13.66 4.38
C GLY A 81 -6.10 12.57 5.28
N ASP A 82 -5.98 12.72 6.60
CA ASP A 82 -6.36 11.71 7.59
C ASP A 82 -7.81 11.20 7.42
N LYS A 83 -8.76 12.12 7.19
CA LYS A 83 -10.17 11.75 6.99
C LYS A 83 -10.36 10.93 5.71
N GLY A 84 -9.85 11.42 4.58
CA GLY A 84 -9.95 10.71 3.30
C GLY A 84 -9.26 9.35 3.35
N ALA A 85 -8.14 9.26 4.07
CA ALA A 85 -7.38 8.04 4.28
C ALA A 85 -8.18 7.00 5.10
N ALA A 86 -8.80 7.45 6.19
CA ALA A 86 -9.64 6.61 7.04
C ALA A 86 -10.87 6.11 6.26
N ASP A 87 -11.57 7.02 5.59
CA ASP A 87 -12.76 6.71 4.79
C ASP A 87 -12.42 5.73 3.64
N PHE A 88 -11.29 5.92 2.96
CA PHE A 88 -10.81 5.00 1.92
C PHE A 88 -10.64 3.58 2.47
N GLY A 89 -9.94 3.43 3.61
CA GLY A 89 -9.72 2.13 4.23
C GLY A 89 -11.03 1.43 4.59
N ILE A 90 -11.96 2.16 5.20
CA ILE A 90 -13.29 1.64 5.54
C ILE A 90 -14.02 1.17 4.29
N HIS A 91 -14.08 2.00 3.24
CA HIS A 91 -14.76 1.65 2.00
C HIS A 91 -14.10 0.49 1.25
N LEU A 92 -12.77 0.38 1.27
CA LEU A 92 -12.01 -0.72 0.69
C LEU A 92 -12.41 -2.05 1.34
N TYR A 93 -12.34 -2.13 2.68
CA TYR A 93 -12.67 -3.36 3.40
C TYR A 93 -14.15 -3.70 3.32
N ASN A 94 -15.06 -2.73 3.45
CA ASN A 94 -16.50 -2.99 3.29
C ASN A 94 -16.82 -3.53 1.90
N SER A 95 -16.27 -2.91 0.85
CA SER A 95 -16.45 -3.40 -0.53
C SER A 95 -15.90 -4.81 -0.69
N LEU A 96 -14.73 -5.11 -0.13
CA LEU A 96 -14.15 -6.45 -0.16
C LEU A 96 -15.06 -7.48 0.51
N TYR A 97 -15.53 -7.22 1.73
CA TYR A 97 -16.40 -8.15 2.45
C TYR A 97 -17.74 -8.36 1.74
N GLU A 98 -18.38 -7.29 1.28
CA GLU A 98 -19.64 -7.38 0.52
C GLU A 98 -19.48 -8.20 -0.78
N GLU A 99 -18.40 -7.98 -1.52
CA GLU A 99 -18.13 -8.75 -2.74
C GLU A 99 -17.80 -10.20 -2.42
N LEU A 100 -17.06 -10.48 -1.34
CA LEU A 100 -16.74 -11.85 -0.91
C LEU A 100 -17.96 -12.61 -0.36
N GLU A 101 -18.97 -11.90 0.16
CA GLU A 101 -20.25 -12.48 0.55
C GLU A 101 -21.10 -12.87 -0.66
N LYS A 102 -21.09 -12.05 -1.71
CA LYS A 102 -21.85 -12.29 -2.94
C LYS A 102 -21.14 -13.27 -3.87
N ASN A 103 -19.82 -13.17 -3.93
CA ASN A 103 -18.94 -13.91 -4.82
C ASN A 103 -17.85 -14.56 -3.97
N SER A 104 -17.65 -15.87 -4.03
CA SER A 104 -16.58 -16.53 -3.24
C SER A 104 -15.15 -16.09 -3.61
N THR A 105 -14.99 -15.26 -4.65
CA THR A 105 -13.72 -14.64 -5.07
C THR A 105 -13.96 -13.28 -5.70
N VAL A 106 -13.00 -12.36 -5.54
CA VAL A 106 -12.99 -11.03 -6.18
C VAL A 106 -11.57 -10.59 -6.49
N THR A 107 -11.36 -9.87 -7.60
CA THR A 107 -10.03 -9.34 -7.94
C THR A 107 -9.72 -8.08 -7.15
N VAL A 108 -8.44 -7.85 -6.83
CA VAL A 108 -8.02 -6.59 -6.16
C VAL A 108 -8.35 -5.36 -7.00
N SER A 109 -8.26 -5.47 -8.33
CA SER A 109 -8.58 -4.40 -9.27
C SER A 109 -10.05 -4.00 -9.23
N ASP A 110 -10.98 -4.95 -9.06
CA ASP A 110 -12.40 -4.64 -8.93
C ASP A 110 -12.69 -3.89 -7.63
N ILE A 111 -12.11 -4.33 -6.52
CA ILE A 111 -12.25 -3.65 -5.22
C ILE A 111 -11.66 -2.25 -5.28
N LEU A 112 -10.43 -2.08 -5.79
CA LEU A 112 -9.81 -0.77 -5.93
C LEU A 112 -10.60 0.17 -6.85
N ARG A 113 -11.12 -0.34 -7.96
CA ARG A 113 -11.97 0.45 -8.88
C ARG A 113 -13.22 0.94 -8.17
N LYS A 114 -13.96 0.04 -7.50
CA LYS A 114 -15.17 0.37 -6.74
C LYS A 114 -14.89 1.37 -5.63
N THR A 115 -13.80 1.22 -4.89
CA THR A 115 -13.42 2.19 -3.85
C THR A 115 -13.09 3.56 -4.46
N ARG A 116 -12.36 3.61 -5.59
CA ARG A 116 -12.00 4.84 -6.28
C ARG A 116 -13.18 5.62 -6.85
N GLU A 117 -14.29 4.96 -7.19
CA GLU A 117 -15.50 5.63 -7.68
C GLU A 117 -16.04 6.68 -6.71
N ARG A 118 -15.77 6.54 -5.41
CA ARG A 118 -16.09 7.54 -4.37
C ARG A 118 -15.45 8.90 -4.62
N PHE A 119 -14.40 9.00 -5.43
CA PHE A 119 -13.88 10.29 -5.92
C PHE A 119 -14.94 11.10 -6.65
N GLN A 120 -15.80 10.46 -7.45
CA GLN A 120 -16.84 11.15 -8.22
C GLN A 120 -17.87 11.83 -7.31
N GLU A 121 -18.14 11.24 -6.16
CA GLU A 121 -19.13 11.73 -5.19
C GLU A 121 -18.53 12.72 -4.18
N THR A 122 -17.29 12.48 -3.75
CA THR A 122 -16.63 13.25 -2.68
C THR A 122 -15.72 14.36 -3.20
N GLY A 123 -15.20 14.23 -4.42
CA GLY A 123 -14.13 15.07 -4.96
C GLY A 123 -12.78 14.93 -4.25
N ASP A 124 -12.63 13.99 -3.31
CA ASP A 124 -11.41 13.84 -2.51
C ASP A 124 -10.34 13.06 -3.30
N PRO A 125 -9.22 13.70 -3.69
CA PRO A 125 -8.18 13.06 -4.50
C PRO A 125 -7.44 11.93 -3.75
N THR A 126 -7.63 11.78 -2.45
CA THR A 126 -7.09 10.66 -1.64
C THR A 126 -7.46 9.32 -2.26
N TYR A 127 -8.68 9.18 -2.79
CA TYR A 127 -9.15 7.95 -3.42
C TYR A 127 -8.30 7.52 -4.62
N LEU A 128 -7.70 8.48 -5.34
CA LEU A 128 -6.88 8.20 -6.52
C LEU A 128 -5.43 7.84 -6.18
N SER A 129 -5.02 8.00 -4.92
CA SER A 129 -3.62 7.86 -4.52
C SER A 129 -3.16 6.41 -4.33
N TYR A 130 -4.04 5.51 -3.90
CA TYR A 130 -3.70 4.14 -3.54
C TYR A 130 -3.47 3.28 -4.76
N ILE A 131 -2.27 2.73 -4.91
CA ILE A 131 -1.87 1.84 -6.01
C ILE A 131 -1.61 0.44 -5.48
N PHE A 132 -1.90 -0.56 -6.31
CA PHE A 132 -1.58 -1.96 -6.04
C PHE A 132 -0.25 -2.36 -6.71
N TYR A 133 0.56 -3.10 -5.97
CA TYR A 133 1.77 -3.79 -6.40
C TYR A 133 1.55 -5.29 -6.22
N GLY A 134 1.76 -6.07 -7.28
CA GLY A 134 1.59 -7.53 -7.26
C GLY A 134 1.07 -8.09 -8.58
N ASP A 135 0.59 -9.32 -8.56
CA ASP A 135 0.01 -9.99 -9.74
C ASP A 135 -1.30 -9.29 -10.17
N PRO A 136 -1.45 -8.84 -11.43
CA PRO A 136 -2.69 -8.20 -11.89
C PRO A 136 -3.93 -9.11 -11.81
N ASN A 137 -3.74 -10.42 -11.72
CA ASN A 137 -4.80 -11.42 -11.51
C ASN A 137 -5.00 -11.81 -10.04
N PHE A 138 -4.35 -11.13 -9.10
CA PHE A 138 -4.50 -11.40 -7.67
C PHE A 138 -5.98 -11.35 -7.27
N ARG A 139 -6.38 -12.36 -6.50
CA ARG A 139 -7.75 -12.56 -6.04
C ARG A 139 -7.80 -12.75 -4.54
N PHE A 140 -8.73 -12.06 -3.91
CA PHE A 140 -9.20 -12.45 -2.59
C PHE A 140 -10.17 -13.62 -2.73
N VAL A 141 -10.13 -14.52 -1.75
CA VAL A 141 -10.98 -15.71 -1.66
C VAL A 141 -11.49 -15.83 -0.23
N ARG A 142 -12.69 -16.40 -0.07
CA ARG A 142 -13.31 -16.69 1.23
C ARG A 142 -13.42 -18.19 1.46
#